data_AF-A0A8J3SY65-F1
#
_entry.id   AF-A0A8J3SY65-F1
#
_cell.length_a   1.000
_cell.length_b   1.000
_cell.length_c   1.000
_cell.angle_alpha   90.00
_cell.angle_beta   90.00
_cell.angle_gamma   90.00
#
_symmetry.space_group_name_H-M   'P 1'
#
loop_
_entity.id
_entity.type
_entity.pdbx_description
1 polymer ?
#
loop_
_entity_poly.entity_id
_entity_poly.type
_entity_poly.pdbx_seq_one_letter_code
_entity_poly.pdbx_strand_id
1 'polypeptide(L)'
;MASAVDASQGKEPHRIVVKLAIQAYAPERGIGSWNESDAMLRVEMWSTPEQTAVISGNPAGLTSLARHLLTLAQNGVPDGNHFDFDTYSGWLAEDSIALRIEVER
;
A
#
# COMPACT_ATOMS: atom_id res chain seq x y z
N MET A 1 38.63 -32.91 -20.94
CA MET A 1 37.19 -32.71 -20.69
C MET A 1 37.02 -32.41 -19.21
N ALA A 2 36.61 -31.19 -18.85
CA ALA A 2 36.28 -30.82 -17.48
C ALA A 2 34.86 -30.27 -17.51
N SER A 3 33.96 -30.97 -16.83
CA SER A 3 32.54 -30.62 -16.74
C SER A 3 32.38 -29.44 -15.79
N ALA A 4 31.71 -28.39 -16.26
CA ALA A 4 31.22 -27.31 -15.43
C ALA A 4 30.21 -27.89 -14.43
N VAL A 5 30.44 -27.64 -13.13
CA VAL A 5 29.44 -27.89 -12.11
C VAL A 5 28.64 -26.60 -11.97
N ASP A 6 27.39 -26.71 -12.39
CA ASP A 6 26.35 -25.70 -12.36
C ASP A 6 26.12 -25.19 -10.92
N ALA A 7 26.46 -23.92 -10.70
CA ALA A 7 26.22 -23.20 -9.46
C ALA A 7 25.04 -22.24 -9.67
N SER A 8 23.83 -22.77 -9.79
CA SER A 8 22.62 -21.94 -9.82
C SER A 8 21.39 -22.62 -9.19
N GLN A 9 21.57 -23.34 -8.07
CA GLN A 9 20.44 -23.62 -7.19
C GLN A 9 20.09 -22.36 -6.39
N GLY A 10 19.36 -21.45 -7.04
CA GLY A 10 18.73 -20.31 -6.38
C GLY A 10 17.71 -20.82 -5.36
N LYS A 11 18.00 -20.63 -4.08
CA LYS A 11 17.11 -20.96 -2.97
C LYS A 11 15.76 -20.26 -3.19
N GLU A 12 14.66 -21.01 -3.26
CA GLU A 12 13.34 -20.40 -3.43
C GLU A 12 13.11 -19.32 -2.36
N PRO A 13 12.58 -18.15 -2.75
CA PRO A 13 12.36 -17.06 -1.81
C PRO A 13 11.42 -17.52 -0.70
N HIS A 14 11.76 -17.19 0.54
CA HIS A 14 10.95 -17.55 1.70
C HIS A 14 9.58 -16.85 1.60
N ARG A 15 8.54 -17.61 1.29
CA ARG A 15 7.17 -17.11 1.18
C ARG A 15 6.55 -16.96 2.57
N ILE A 16 5.98 -15.79 2.83
CA ILE A 16 5.16 -15.52 4.02
C ILE A 16 3.71 -15.35 3.58
N VAL A 17 2.77 -15.93 4.33
CA VAL A 17 1.34 -15.72 4.13
C VAL A 17 0.84 -14.73 5.16
N VAL A 18 0.36 -13.58 4.69
CA VAL A 18 -0.28 -12.56 5.52
C VAL A 18 -1.79 -12.66 5.31
N LYS A 19 -2.57 -12.76 6.39
CA LYS A 19 -4.04 -12.76 6.36
C LYS A 19 -4.54 -11.40 6.82
N LEU A 20 -5.21 -10.68 5.93
CA LEU A 20 -5.80 -9.37 6.21
C LEU A 20 -7.32 -9.46 6.05
N ALA A 21 -8.07 -8.91 7.00
CA ALA A 21 -9.50 -8.73 6.84
C ALA A 21 -9.76 -7.45 6.02
N ILE A 22 -10.61 -7.53 4.99
CA ILE A 22 -11.12 -6.35 4.29
C ILE A 22 -12.64 -6.37 4.31
N GLN A 23 -13.25 -5.19 4.26
CA GLN A 23 -14.69 -5.00 4.28
C GLN A 23 -15.15 -5.13 2.85
N ALA A 24 -16.13 -6.00 2.63
CA ALA A 24 -16.71 -6.17 1.31
C ALA A 24 -17.24 -4.82 0.81
N TYR A 25 -16.89 -4.47 -0.43
CA TYR A 25 -17.46 -3.29 -1.07
C TYR A 25 -18.98 -3.44 -1.18
N ALA A 26 -19.69 -2.38 -0.79
CA ALA A 26 -21.14 -2.30 -0.82
C ALA A 26 -21.52 -0.93 -1.41
N PRO A 27 -22.10 -0.86 -2.63
CA PRO A 27 -22.37 0.40 -3.32
C PRO A 27 -23.16 1.41 -2.49
N GLU A 28 -24.06 0.94 -1.64
CA GLU A 28 -24.89 1.78 -0.77
C GLU A 28 -24.14 2.40 0.43
N ARG A 29 -22.93 1.91 0.73
CA ARG A 29 -22.06 2.42 1.80
C ARG A 29 -20.79 3.09 1.29
N GLY A 30 -20.47 2.92 0.01
CA GLY A 30 -19.22 3.39 -0.57
C GLY A 30 -18.00 2.60 -0.07
N ILE A 31 -16.82 3.21 -0.19
CA ILE A 31 -15.56 2.61 0.25
C ILE A 31 -15.31 2.92 1.73
N GLY A 32 -14.93 1.90 2.51
CA GLY A 32 -14.62 2.04 3.94
C GLY A 32 -13.13 2.24 4.18
N SER A 33 -12.79 3.11 5.15
CA SER A 33 -11.41 3.33 5.59
C SER A 33 -11.01 2.40 6.75
N TRP A 34 -9.71 2.21 6.91
CA TRP A 34 -9.07 1.45 7.98
C TRP A 34 -8.23 2.36 8.85
N ASN A 35 -8.20 2.12 10.15
CA ASN A 35 -7.32 2.83 11.06
C ASN A 35 -6.79 1.84 12.12
N GLU A 36 -5.63 1.28 11.82
CA GLU A 36 -4.85 0.49 12.75
C GLU A 36 -4.33 1.39 13.87
N SER A 37 -4.37 0.90 15.11
CA SER A 37 -3.78 1.62 16.24
C SER A 37 -2.30 1.92 15.97
N ASP A 38 -1.91 3.15 16.28
CA ASP A 38 -0.56 3.68 16.06
C ASP A 38 -0.11 3.68 14.60
N ALA A 39 -1.03 3.60 13.62
CA ALA A 39 -0.69 3.74 12.22
C ALA A 39 0.05 5.06 11.97
N MET A 40 1.19 4.97 11.29
CA MET A 40 1.96 6.13 10.87
C MET A 40 2.49 5.91 9.46
N LEU A 41 2.13 6.82 8.56
CA LEU A 41 2.72 6.97 7.23
C LEU A 41 3.43 8.31 7.09
N ARG A 42 4.41 8.34 6.20
CA ARG A 42 5.06 9.55 5.71
C ARG A 42 5.11 9.48 4.19
N VAL A 43 4.77 10.59 3.56
CA VAL A 43 4.79 10.72 2.10
C VAL A 43 5.64 11.91 1.73
N GLU A 44 6.67 11.69 0.92
CA GLU A 44 7.65 12.71 0.53
C GLU A 44 7.91 12.63 -0.98
N MET A 45 8.28 13.77 -1.58
CA MET A 45 8.77 13.80 -2.95
C MET A 45 10.28 14.00 -2.94
N TRP A 46 11.00 12.99 -3.42
CA TRP A 46 12.44 13.09 -3.61
C TRP A 46 12.75 13.63 -5.00
N SER A 47 13.76 14.51 -5.08
CA SER A 47 14.21 15.14 -6.32
C SER A 47 15.58 14.59 -6.72
N THR A 48 15.66 13.31 -7.12
CA THR A 48 16.93 12.64 -7.48
C THR A 48 16.75 11.60 -8.59
N PRO A 49 17.66 11.55 -9.58
CA PRO A 49 17.45 12.16 -10.91
C PRO A 49 16.03 12.06 -11.51
N GLU A 50 15.19 11.12 -11.08
CA GLU A 50 13.77 11.01 -11.41
C GLU A 50 12.91 11.39 -10.19
N GLN A 51 11.84 12.16 -10.43
CA GLN A 51 10.94 12.54 -9.34
C GLN A 51 10.29 11.29 -8.75
N THR A 52 10.55 11.04 -7.46
CA THR A 52 10.13 9.81 -6.79
C THR A 52 9.21 10.14 -5.61
N ALA A 53 8.00 9.59 -5.61
CA ALA A 53 7.13 9.59 -4.43
C ALA A 53 7.57 8.48 -3.47
N VAL A 54 7.93 8.84 -2.25
CA VAL A 54 8.32 7.90 -1.21
C VAL A 54 7.22 7.80 -0.18
N ILE A 55 6.62 6.62 -0.10
CA ILE A 55 5.67 6.25 0.95
C ILE A 55 6.42 5.35 1.92
N SER A 56 6.59 5.83 3.16
CA SER A 56 7.21 5.09 4.25
C SER A 56 6.28 5.07 5.46
N GLY A 57 6.51 4.16 6.40
CA GLY A 57 5.65 4.05 7.56
C GLY A 57 6.06 2.92 8.49
N ASN A 58 5.43 2.88 9.66
CA ASN A 58 5.56 1.73 10.54
C ASN A 58 4.71 0.55 10.02
N PRO A 59 4.89 -0.67 10.54
CA PRO A 59 4.15 -1.84 10.06
C PRO A 59 2.63 -1.67 10.11
N ALA A 60 2.09 -0.96 11.10
CA ALA A 60 0.67 -0.66 11.23
C ALA A 60 0.16 0.24 10.08
N GLY A 61 0.87 1.34 9.79
CA GLY A 61 0.53 2.27 8.70
C GLY A 61 0.65 1.62 7.32
N LEU A 62 1.69 0.83 7.09
CA LEU A 62 1.84 0.09 5.82
C LEU A 62 0.76 -0.99 5.64
N THR A 63 0.39 -1.67 6.72
CA THR A 63 -0.73 -2.64 6.71
C THR A 63 -2.05 -1.92 6.44
N SER A 64 -2.27 -0.76 7.05
CA SER A 64 -3.44 0.07 6.80
C SER A 64 -3.55 0.48 5.34
N LEU A 65 -2.46 1.00 4.77
CA LEU A 65 -2.40 1.38 3.36
C LEU A 65 -2.71 0.20 2.45
N ALA A 66 -2.11 -0.96 2.72
CA ALA A 66 -2.36 -2.18 1.96
C ALA A 66 -3.85 -2.58 2.00
N ARG A 67 -4.53 -2.43 3.14
CA ARG A 67 -5.98 -2.71 3.23
C ARG A 67 -6.81 -1.71 2.43
N HIS A 68 -6.47 -0.42 2.41
CA HIS A 68 -7.16 0.54 1.56
C HIS A 68 -6.98 0.23 0.07
N LEU A 69 -5.76 -0.11 -0.35
CA LEU A 69 -5.48 -0.54 -1.72
C LEU A 69 -6.28 -1.80 -2.08
N LEU A 70 -6.32 -2.79 -1.18
CA LEU A 70 -7.14 -3.99 -1.36
C LEU A 70 -8.64 -3.69 -1.36
N THR A 71 -9.11 -2.71 -0.59
CA THR A 71 -10.51 -2.25 -0.62
C THR A 71 -10.85 -1.71 -2.01
N LEU A 72 -10.01 -0.85 -2.57
CA LEU A 72 -10.19 -0.26 -3.91
C LEU A 72 -10.12 -1.30 -5.03
N ALA A 73 -9.25 -2.31 -4.89
CA ALA A 73 -9.05 -3.36 -5.88
C ALA A 73 -10.20 -4.38 -5.96
N GLN A 74 -11.19 -4.32 -5.06
CA GLN A 74 -12.32 -5.25 -5.08
C GLN A 74 -13.12 -5.15 -6.40
N ASN A 75 -13.64 -6.28 -6.84
CA ASN A 75 -14.57 -6.33 -7.96
C ASN A 75 -15.82 -5.48 -7.64
N GLY A 76 -16.27 -4.69 -8.61
CA GLY A 76 -17.48 -3.88 -8.49
C GLY A 76 -17.27 -2.47 -7.93
N VAL A 77 -16.10 -2.14 -7.37
CA VAL A 77 -15.77 -0.75 -7.01
C VAL A 77 -15.66 0.08 -8.30
N PRO A 78 -16.44 1.14 -8.53
CA PRO A 78 -16.36 1.91 -9.78
C PRO A 78 -15.05 2.70 -9.90
N ASP A 79 -14.61 2.95 -11.13
CA ASP A 79 -13.43 3.77 -11.40
C ASP A 79 -13.61 5.19 -10.85
N GLY A 80 -12.49 5.81 -10.45
CA GLY A 80 -12.48 7.13 -9.82
C GLY A 80 -12.82 7.13 -8.33
N ASN A 81 -13.15 5.99 -7.72
CA ASN A 81 -13.25 5.89 -6.27
C ASN A 81 -11.86 5.98 -5.63
N HIS A 82 -11.72 6.82 -4.62
CA HIS A 82 -10.42 7.16 -4.04
C HIS A 82 -10.48 7.43 -2.54
N PHE A 83 -9.33 7.28 -1.89
CA PHE A 83 -9.09 7.85 -0.58
C PHE A 83 -8.10 9.00 -0.70
N ASP A 84 -8.43 10.12 -0.06
CA ASP A 84 -7.52 11.25 0.13
C ASP A 84 -7.05 11.25 1.59
N PHE A 85 -5.73 11.28 1.75
CA PHE A 85 -5.07 11.39 3.05
C PHE A 85 -4.25 12.67 3.09
N ASP A 86 -4.45 13.42 4.16
CA ASP A 86 -3.76 14.67 4.46
C ASP A 86 -3.27 14.66 5.91
N THR A 87 -2.68 15.77 6.35
CA THR A 87 -2.17 15.93 7.71
C THR A 87 -3.29 15.90 8.78
N TYR A 88 -4.56 16.04 8.40
CA TYR A 88 -5.72 15.91 9.31
C TYR A 88 -6.25 14.49 9.42
N SER A 89 -5.74 13.56 8.61
CA SER A 89 -6.18 12.16 8.62
C SER A 89 -5.80 11.44 9.92
N GLY A 90 -4.83 11.96 10.69
CA GLY A 90 -4.48 11.48 12.04
C GLY A 90 -3.42 10.38 12.10
N TRP A 91 -2.94 9.92 10.95
CA TRP A 91 -1.90 8.88 10.82
C TRP A 91 -0.86 9.23 9.75
N LEU A 92 -1.00 10.39 9.10
CA LEU A 92 0.02 10.96 8.23
C LEU A 92 0.94 11.85 9.08
N ALA A 93 2.26 11.69 8.98
CA ALA A 93 3.21 12.53 9.69
C ALA A 93 3.09 14.00 9.23
N GLU A 94 3.27 14.96 10.14
CA GLU A 94 2.99 16.39 9.94
C GLU A 94 3.65 17.03 8.70
N ASP A 95 4.84 16.58 8.31
CA ASP A 95 5.57 17.10 7.14
C ASP A 95 5.30 16.35 5.84
N SER A 96 4.33 15.44 5.85
CA SER A 96 4.02 14.64 4.66
C SER A 96 3.22 15.45 3.65
N ILE A 97 3.48 15.19 2.37
CA ILE A 97 2.55 15.62 1.31
C ILE A 97 1.26 14.80 1.38
N ALA A 98 0.16 15.39 0.92
CA ALA A 98 -1.11 14.66 0.81
C ALA A 98 -0.98 13.48 -0.18
N LEU A 99 -1.71 12.41 0.09
CA LEU A 99 -1.72 11.17 -0.70
C LEU A 99 -3.14 10.86 -1.17
N ARG A 100 -3.32 10.75 -2.48
CA ARG A 100 -4.49 10.12 -3.08
C ARG A 100 -4.15 8.70 -3.53
N ILE A 101 -5.03 7.75 -3.22
CA ILE A 101 -5.04 6.43 -3.85
C ILE A 101 -6.41 6.24 -4.52
N GLU A 102 -6.41 5.77 -5.76
CA GLU A 102 -7.61 5.71 -6.61
C GLU A 102 -7.63 4.40 -7.41
N VAL A 103 -8.82 3.86 -7.67
CA VAL A 103 -8.99 2.76 -8.61
C VAL A 103 -9.26 3.30 -10.01
N GLU A 104 -8.48 2.81 -10.97
CA GLU A 104 -8.61 3.04 -12.41
C GLU A 104 -8.43 1.67 -13.10
N ARG A 105 -9.29 1.33 -14.07
CA ARG A 105 -9.28 0.06 -14.78
C ARG A 105 -9.28 0.22 -16.30
#